data_AF-A0A3Q4HTR5-F1
#
_entry.id   AF-A0A3Q4HTR5-F1
#
_cell.length_a   1.000
_cell.length_b   1.000
_cell.length_c   1.000
_cell.angle_alpha   90.00
_cell.angle_beta   90.00
_cell.angle_gamma   90.00
#
_symmetry.space_group_name_H-M   'P 1'
#
loop_
_entity.id
_entity.type
_entity.pdbx_description
1 polymer ?
#
loop_
_entity_poly.entity_id
_entity_poly.type
_entity_poly.pdbx_seq_one_letter_code
_entity_poly.pdbx_strand_id
1 'polypeptide(L)'
;MKEEGRDECGAPALYEDPDFRCVDASLFSGSSTPLARMQGDITWLRPQEICPSPALFPSNISLGHAKQGLLGDCWFLCACTFLLKKKQLLNKVLPEDQPQWGDSRYRGCFHFCFWQQGHWTEVTIDDRLPCINSSLCFSRCHSPTAFWVALLEKAYAKLHGSYERLWAGQVSEALVDLTGGLAERWSLGDFGSEEEQRTAQDSDQVRRRRLDLNLLDPVKDDCALSCSTHSTPGGQKSVCSQIIQ
;
A
#
# COMPACT_ATOMS: atom_id res chain seq x y z
N MET A 1 46.73 34.35 21.79
CA MET A 1 46.04 33.17 22.33
C MET A 1 44.56 33.47 22.48
N LYS A 2 43.78 33.00 21.52
CA LYS A 2 42.49 32.30 21.65
C LYS A 2 41.82 32.43 20.29
N GLU A 3 42.04 31.41 19.47
CA GLU A 3 41.22 31.17 18.28
C GLU A 3 39.83 30.77 18.75
N GLU A 4 38.82 31.52 18.32
CA GLU A 4 37.42 31.17 18.50
C GLU A 4 37.10 30.03 17.53
N GLY A 5 36.68 28.90 18.10
CA GLY A 5 36.26 27.73 17.34
C GLY A 5 35.10 28.08 16.43
N ARG A 6 35.32 27.85 15.13
CA ARG A 6 34.25 27.74 14.13
C ARG A 6 33.37 26.56 14.54
N ASP A 7 32.17 26.87 15.01
CA ASP A 7 31.10 25.89 15.15
C ASP A 7 30.76 25.42 13.72
N GLU A 8 31.20 24.21 13.36
CA GLU A 8 30.74 23.54 12.15
C GLU A 8 29.27 23.19 12.37
N CYS A 9 28.38 24.11 11.99
CA CYS A 9 26.94 23.89 11.95
C CYS A 9 26.63 22.89 10.81
N GLY A 10 26.90 21.61 11.07
CA GLY A 10 26.42 20.52 10.24
C GLY A 10 24.89 20.54 10.23
N ALA A 11 24.28 20.49 9.05
CA ALA A 11 22.84 20.34 8.94
C ALA A 11 22.38 19.18 9.84
N PRO A 12 21.27 19.32 10.58
CA PRO A 12 20.80 18.26 11.46
C PRO A 12 20.61 16.97 10.67
N ALA A 13 21.11 15.85 11.23
CA ALA A 13 21.00 14.55 10.60
C ALA A 13 19.51 14.21 10.31
N LEU A 14 19.26 13.63 9.14
CA LEU A 14 17.91 13.18 8.78
C LEU A 14 17.52 11.96 9.60
N TYR A 15 16.22 11.82 9.86
CA TYR A 15 15.64 10.71 10.60
C TYR A 15 15.99 9.37 9.96
N GLU A 16 16.31 8.42 10.82
CA GLU A 16 16.56 7.02 10.49
C GLU A 16 15.66 6.17 11.37
N ASP A 17 14.88 5.30 10.75
CA ASP A 17 13.91 4.48 11.45
C ASP A 17 14.61 3.34 12.22
N PRO A 18 14.57 3.32 13.57
CA PRO A 18 15.21 2.27 14.35
C PRO A 18 14.46 0.93 14.27
N ASP A 19 13.15 0.97 14.02
CA ASP A 19 12.27 -0.21 14.03
C ASP A 19 12.17 -0.86 12.65
N PHE A 20 12.41 -0.08 11.58
CA PHE A 20 12.38 -0.55 10.20
C PHE A 20 13.61 -0.09 9.42
N ARG A 21 14.74 -0.69 9.78
CA ARG A 21 16.07 -0.32 9.27
C ARG A 21 16.23 -0.66 7.79
N CYS A 22 17.13 0.07 7.13
CA CYS A 22 17.51 -0.16 5.73
C CYS A 22 18.41 -1.40 5.56
N VAL A 23 17.87 -2.57 5.86
CA VAL A 23 18.57 -3.87 5.85
C VAL A 23 17.70 -4.94 5.19
N ASP A 24 18.32 -6.04 4.80
CA ASP A 24 17.65 -7.18 4.15
C ASP A 24 16.48 -7.74 4.98
N ALA A 25 16.55 -7.70 6.31
CA ALA A 25 15.44 -8.17 7.17
C ALA A 25 14.14 -7.36 7.02
N SER A 26 14.23 -6.09 6.58
CA SER A 26 13.05 -5.28 6.24
C SER A 26 12.48 -5.61 4.86
N LEU A 27 13.26 -6.26 4.00
CA LEU A 27 12.84 -6.70 2.67
C LEU A 27 12.31 -8.13 2.72
N PHE A 28 13.08 -9.03 3.35
CA PHE A 28 12.92 -10.47 3.31
C PHE A 28 12.70 -11.02 4.73
N SER A 29 11.75 -11.92 4.90
CA SER A 29 11.40 -12.53 6.18
C SER A 29 11.49 -14.05 6.21
N GLY A 30 11.31 -14.74 5.08
CA GLY A 30 11.21 -16.21 5.08
C GLY A 30 11.65 -16.90 3.80
N SER A 31 12.12 -16.16 2.79
CA SER A 31 12.53 -16.69 1.49
C SER A 31 11.49 -17.56 0.77
N SER A 32 10.22 -17.43 1.15
CA SER A 32 9.11 -18.24 0.65
C SER A 32 8.47 -17.65 -0.61
N THR A 33 8.86 -16.43 -0.99
CA THR A 33 8.33 -15.72 -2.15
C THR A 33 9.36 -15.61 -3.27
N PRO A 34 8.94 -15.36 -4.52
CA PRO A 34 9.86 -15.03 -5.61
C PRO A 34 10.74 -13.82 -5.32
N LEU A 35 10.32 -12.92 -4.43
CA LEU A 35 11.09 -11.74 -4.04
C LEU A 35 12.43 -12.11 -3.41
N ALA A 36 12.51 -13.23 -2.71
CA ALA A 36 13.74 -13.73 -2.12
C ALA A 36 14.81 -14.15 -3.15
N ARG A 37 14.40 -14.34 -4.41
CA ARG A 37 15.29 -14.66 -5.53
C ARG A 37 15.71 -13.42 -6.31
N MET A 38 15.31 -12.24 -5.86
CA MET A 38 15.67 -10.97 -6.46
C MET A 38 17.19 -10.83 -6.51
N GLN A 39 17.71 -10.58 -7.71
CA GLN A 39 19.12 -10.38 -7.98
C GLN A 39 19.38 -8.90 -8.26
N GLY A 40 20.42 -8.35 -7.66
CA GLY A 40 20.79 -6.95 -7.80
C GLY A 40 21.25 -6.39 -6.46
N ASP A 41 22.17 -5.44 -6.50
CA ASP A 41 22.61 -4.72 -5.31
C ASP A 41 21.50 -3.75 -4.89
N ILE A 42 20.79 -4.07 -3.81
CA ILE A 42 19.68 -3.25 -3.31
C ILE A 42 20.27 -2.15 -2.45
N THR A 43 20.05 -0.92 -2.88
CA THR A 43 20.46 0.29 -2.15
C THR A 43 19.22 0.99 -1.61
N TRP A 44 19.37 1.66 -0.47
CA TRP A 44 18.29 2.42 0.15
C TRP A 44 18.56 3.91 -0.06
N LEU A 45 17.79 4.53 -0.95
CA LEU A 45 17.99 5.91 -1.39
C LEU A 45 16.82 6.79 -0.96
N ARG A 46 17.10 8.03 -0.55
CA ARG A 46 16.06 9.03 -0.33
C ARG A 46 15.57 9.61 -1.67
N PRO A 47 14.36 10.19 -1.73
CA PRO A 47 13.81 10.70 -2.99
C PRO A 47 14.65 11.78 -3.68
N GLN A 48 15.42 12.58 -2.93
CA GLN A 48 16.36 13.56 -3.51
C GLN A 48 17.56 12.91 -4.22
N GLU A 49 17.90 11.67 -3.87
CA GLU A 49 18.98 10.90 -4.50
C GLU A 49 18.47 10.16 -5.75
N ILE A 50 17.16 9.94 -5.84
CA ILE A 50 16.49 9.25 -6.95
C ILE A 50 16.10 10.26 -8.06
N CYS A 51 15.61 11.44 -7.69
CA CYS A 51 15.19 12.47 -8.65
C CYS A 51 15.44 13.89 -8.13
N PRO A 52 15.60 14.89 -9.02
CA PRO A 52 16.00 16.24 -8.63
C PRO A 52 14.90 17.08 -7.94
N SER A 53 13.63 16.70 -8.06
CA SER A 53 12.50 17.46 -7.52
C SER A 53 11.41 16.53 -7.01
N PRO A 54 11.67 15.80 -5.91
CA PRO A 54 10.70 14.89 -5.33
C PRO A 54 9.54 15.65 -4.70
N ALA A 55 8.34 15.08 -4.82
CA ALA A 55 7.12 15.57 -4.22
C ALA A 55 6.30 14.39 -3.68
N LEU A 56 5.47 14.61 -2.66
CA LEU A 56 4.58 13.54 -2.19
C LEU A 56 3.59 13.19 -3.31
N PHE A 57 2.88 14.21 -3.78
CA PHE A 57 1.90 14.09 -4.85
C PHE A 57 2.34 14.86 -6.10
N PRO A 58 2.00 14.37 -7.30
CA PRO A 58 2.21 15.14 -8.52
C PRO A 58 1.20 16.28 -8.63
N SER A 59 1.54 17.35 -9.34
CA SER A 59 0.64 18.48 -9.59
C SER A 59 -0.66 18.05 -10.30
N ASN A 60 -0.56 17.03 -11.16
CA ASN A 60 -1.74 16.37 -11.75
C ASN A 60 -1.99 15.04 -11.01
N ILE A 61 -3.06 15.01 -10.20
CA ILE A 61 -3.39 13.84 -9.37
C ILE A 61 -3.62 12.56 -10.17
N SER A 62 -4.00 12.65 -11.46
CA SER A 62 -4.15 11.46 -12.31
C SER A 62 -2.82 10.72 -12.55
N LEU A 63 -1.69 11.40 -12.39
CA LEU A 63 -0.35 10.82 -12.41
C LEU A 63 0.08 10.25 -11.05
N GLY A 64 -0.76 10.40 -10.02
CA GLY A 64 -0.56 9.83 -8.69
C GLY A 64 -0.95 8.36 -8.60
N HIS A 65 -1.58 7.79 -9.62
CA HIS A 65 -1.94 6.37 -9.63
C HIS A 65 -0.70 5.48 -9.48
N ALA A 66 -0.85 4.40 -8.71
CA ALA A 66 0.19 3.41 -8.48
C ALA A 66 0.52 2.61 -9.75
N LYS A 67 1.78 2.22 -9.88
CA LYS A 67 2.29 1.22 -10.81
C LYS A 67 2.97 0.13 -9.99
N GLN A 68 2.65 -1.11 -10.31
CA GLN A 68 3.22 -2.30 -9.69
C GLN A 68 4.74 -2.34 -9.89
N GLY A 69 5.47 -2.66 -8.81
CA GLY A 69 6.89 -2.98 -8.86
C GLY A 69 7.15 -4.49 -8.89
N LEU A 70 8.25 -4.91 -8.27
CA LEU A 70 8.66 -6.31 -8.20
C LEU A 70 7.92 -7.13 -7.12
N LEU A 71 7.31 -6.46 -6.14
CA LEU A 71 6.53 -7.10 -5.08
C LEU A 71 5.18 -7.59 -5.63
N GLY A 72 4.64 -8.67 -5.07
CA GLY A 72 3.33 -9.22 -5.44
C GLY A 72 2.17 -8.64 -4.63
N ASP A 73 2.12 -7.32 -4.46
CA ASP A 73 1.18 -6.61 -3.59
C ASP A 73 0.09 -5.83 -4.35
N CYS A 74 -0.25 -6.25 -5.57
CA CYS A 74 -1.27 -5.57 -6.37
C CYS A 74 -2.61 -5.39 -5.64
N TRP A 75 -2.90 -6.27 -4.68
CA TRP A 75 -4.05 -6.16 -3.78
C TRP A 75 -4.04 -4.85 -2.96
N PHE A 76 -2.87 -4.45 -2.45
CA PHE A 76 -2.67 -3.21 -1.71
C PHE A 76 -2.71 -2.00 -2.65
N LEU A 77 -2.04 -2.07 -3.80
CA LEU A 77 -2.04 -0.96 -4.78
C LEU A 77 -3.44 -0.67 -5.37
N CYS A 78 -4.29 -1.70 -5.51
CA CYS A 78 -5.70 -1.53 -5.83
C CYS A 78 -6.42 -0.70 -4.76
N ALA A 79 -6.17 -0.96 -3.47
CA ALA A 79 -6.75 -0.19 -2.38
C ALA A 79 -6.23 1.27 -2.35
N CYS A 80 -4.94 1.49 -2.63
CA CYS A 80 -4.36 2.83 -2.78
C CYS A 80 -5.05 3.65 -3.89
N THR A 81 -5.48 2.99 -4.98
CA THR A 81 -6.21 3.67 -6.06
C THR A 81 -7.57 4.21 -5.57
N PHE A 82 -8.25 3.49 -4.68
CA PHE A 82 -9.47 3.99 -4.03
C PHE A 82 -9.16 5.18 -3.11
N LEU A 83 -8.09 5.08 -2.32
CA LEU A 83 -7.66 6.15 -1.41
C LEU A 83 -7.41 7.48 -2.16
N LEU A 84 -6.74 7.43 -3.31
CA LEU A 84 -6.46 8.60 -4.15
C LEU A 84 -7.74 9.31 -4.64
N LYS A 85 -8.85 8.58 -4.79
CA LYS A 85 -10.15 9.15 -5.20
C LYS A 85 -10.92 9.78 -4.03
N LYS A 86 -10.60 9.43 -2.78
CA LYS A 86 -11.32 9.87 -1.58
C LYS A 86 -10.40 10.70 -0.69
N LYS A 87 -10.27 11.99 -1.01
CA LYS A 87 -9.36 12.92 -0.32
C LYS A 87 -9.48 12.91 1.21
N GLN A 88 -10.69 12.82 1.76
CA GLN A 88 -10.89 12.78 3.22
C GLN A 88 -10.25 11.54 3.86
N LEU A 89 -10.35 10.38 3.20
CA LEU A 89 -9.71 9.15 3.67
C LEU A 89 -8.20 9.21 3.47
N LEU A 90 -7.75 9.75 2.33
CA LEU A 90 -6.33 9.97 2.08
C LEU A 90 -5.70 10.82 3.17
N ASN A 91 -6.34 11.92 3.58
CA ASN A 91 -5.85 12.80 4.64
C ASN A 91 -5.85 12.14 6.02
N LYS A 92 -6.71 11.14 6.22
CA LYS A 92 -6.74 10.33 7.44
C LYS A 92 -5.55 9.37 7.49
N VAL A 93 -5.22 8.75 6.35
CA VAL A 93 -4.10 7.80 6.22
C VAL A 93 -2.75 8.51 6.11
N LEU A 94 -2.68 9.64 5.39
CA LEU A 94 -1.49 10.45 5.17
C LEU A 94 -1.86 11.92 5.47
N PRO A 95 -1.58 12.41 6.69
CA PRO A 95 -1.87 13.80 7.07
C PRO A 95 -1.23 14.82 6.11
N GLU A 96 -1.97 15.89 5.75
CA GLU A 96 -1.55 16.86 4.71
C GLU A 96 -0.38 17.78 5.13
N ASP A 97 -0.24 18.07 6.43
CA ASP A 97 0.70 19.08 6.95
C ASP A 97 2.13 18.55 7.21
N GLN A 98 2.47 17.43 6.59
CA GLN A 98 3.79 16.82 6.75
C GLN A 98 4.87 17.59 5.97
N PRO A 99 6.02 17.92 6.60
CA PRO A 99 7.13 18.56 5.92
C PRO A 99 7.64 17.75 4.73
N GLN A 100 7.61 18.35 3.54
CA GLN A 100 8.09 17.73 2.30
C GLN A 100 9.50 18.19 1.94
N TRP A 101 10.09 17.55 0.94
CA TRP A 101 11.35 17.99 0.36
C TRP A 101 11.31 19.46 -0.07
N GLY A 102 12.32 20.23 0.35
CA GLY A 102 12.39 21.68 0.15
C GLY A 102 11.79 22.52 1.29
N ASP A 103 11.06 21.93 2.24
CA ASP A 103 10.64 22.61 3.47
C ASP A 103 11.79 22.65 4.49
N SER A 104 12.00 23.80 5.14
CA SER A 104 12.93 23.96 6.28
C SER A 104 12.69 23.00 7.45
N ARG A 105 11.45 22.51 7.62
CA ARG A 105 11.02 21.56 8.65
C ARG A 105 11.27 20.10 8.24
N TYR A 106 11.67 19.83 7.01
CA TYR A 106 11.93 18.47 6.55
C TYR A 106 13.03 17.81 7.38
N ARG A 107 12.73 16.60 7.87
CA ARG A 107 13.65 15.77 8.66
C ARG A 107 13.76 14.35 8.11
N GLY A 108 13.32 14.07 6.89
CA GLY A 108 13.38 12.73 6.30
C GLY A 108 12.48 11.70 7.01
N CYS A 109 11.36 12.18 7.54
CA CYS A 109 10.41 11.43 8.36
C CYS A 109 8.99 11.68 7.85
N PHE A 110 8.19 10.62 7.72
CA PHE A 110 6.79 10.66 7.34
C PHE A 110 5.95 9.77 8.25
N HIS A 111 4.71 10.18 8.47
CA HIS A 111 3.72 9.57 9.34
C HIS A 111 2.52 9.11 8.51
N PHE A 112 2.05 7.91 8.81
CA PHE A 112 0.89 7.29 8.21
C PHE A 112 -0.02 6.73 9.29
N CYS A 113 -1.31 6.69 9.06
CA CYS A 113 -2.27 6.10 9.98
C CYS A 113 -2.98 4.93 9.31
N PHE A 114 -2.97 3.78 9.96
CA PHE A 114 -3.70 2.58 9.52
C PHE A 114 -4.69 2.16 10.60
N TRP A 115 -5.85 1.67 10.19
CA TRP A 115 -6.78 1.03 11.09
C TRP A 115 -6.28 -0.36 11.44
N GLN A 116 -6.07 -0.63 12.71
CA GLN A 116 -5.63 -1.93 13.22
C GLN A 116 -6.44 -2.26 14.46
N GLN A 117 -7.03 -3.46 14.49
CA GLN A 117 -7.72 -4.01 15.67
C GLN A 117 -8.74 -3.04 16.31
N GLY A 118 -9.42 -2.22 15.51
CA GLY A 118 -10.46 -1.31 15.99
C GLY A 118 -9.97 0.10 16.39
N HIS A 119 -8.71 0.46 16.15
CA HIS A 119 -8.21 1.81 16.38
C HIS A 119 -7.24 2.28 15.27
N TRP A 120 -7.11 3.60 15.11
CA TRP A 120 -6.11 4.19 14.23
C TRP A 120 -4.73 4.11 14.88
N THR A 121 -3.78 3.51 14.17
CA THR A 121 -2.40 3.31 14.60
C THR A 121 -1.50 4.13 13.70
N GLU A 122 -0.73 5.03 14.30
CA GLU A 122 0.27 5.83 13.59
C GLU A 122 1.54 4.99 13.36
N VAL A 123 2.06 5.06 12.14
CA VAL A 123 3.29 4.42 11.69
C VAL A 123 4.20 5.50 11.13
N THR A 124 5.34 5.68 11.80
CA THR A 124 6.37 6.63 11.40
C THR A 124 7.47 5.89 10.65
N ILE A 125 7.90 6.41 9.50
CA ILE A 125 9.01 5.86 8.69
C ILE A 125 10.00 6.95 8.33
N ASP A 126 11.26 6.56 8.08
CA ASP A 126 12.15 7.37 7.27
C ASP A 126 11.80 7.24 5.77
N ASP A 127 12.30 8.16 4.94
CA ASP A 127 11.98 8.19 3.51
C ASP A 127 12.98 7.46 2.60
N ARG A 128 13.89 6.65 3.15
CA ARG A 128 14.77 5.81 2.34
C ARG A 128 13.97 4.69 1.68
N LEU A 129 14.09 4.51 0.38
CA LEU A 129 13.34 3.53 -0.40
C LEU A 129 14.27 2.52 -1.08
N PRO A 130 13.89 1.22 -1.15
CA PRO A 130 14.67 0.19 -1.82
C PRO A 130 14.78 0.46 -3.33
N CYS A 131 15.99 0.47 -3.84
CA CYS A 131 16.33 0.77 -5.22
C CYS A 131 17.34 -0.21 -5.81
N ILE A 132 17.16 -0.53 -7.10
CA ILE A 132 18.18 -1.17 -7.95
C ILE A 132 18.52 -0.18 -9.05
N ASN A 133 19.82 0.08 -9.26
CA ASN A 133 20.30 1.04 -10.27
C ASN A 133 19.59 2.40 -10.17
N SER A 134 19.45 2.93 -8.93
CA SER A 134 18.76 4.18 -8.60
C SER A 134 17.28 4.25 -9.03
N SER A 135 16.65 3.10 -9.27
CA SER A 135 15.21 2.99 -9.57
C SER A 135 14.49 2.20 -8.48
N LEU A 136 13.31 2.68 -8.07
CA LEU A 136 12.47 2.01 -7.05
C LEU A 136 12.21 0.54 -7.42
N CYS A 137 12.46 -0.35 -6.46
CA CYS A 137 12.21 -1.79 -6.59
C CYS A 137 10.71 -2.12 -6.60
N PHE A 138 9.96 -1.41 -5.77
CA PHE A 138 8.56 -1.71 -5.47
C PHE A 138 7.63 -0.71 -6.16
N SER A 139 6.48 -0.41 -5.54
CA SER A 139 5.50 0.47 -6.13
C SER A 139 6.08 1.85 -6.45
N ARG A 140 5.55 2.47 -7.50
CA ARG A 140 5.90 3.82 -7.95
C ARG A 140 4.69 4.52 -8.52
N CYS A 141 4.68 5.84 -8.56
CA CYS A 141 3.61 6.58 -9.23
C CYS A 141 3.78 6.55 -10.75
N HIS A 142 2.73 6.94 -11.49
CA HIS A 142 2.87 7.25 -12.92
C HIS A 142 3.84 8.41 -13.14
N SER A 143 3.79 9.44 -12.28
CA SER A 143 4.82 10.47 -12.20
C SER A 143 6.09 9.91 -11.55
N PRO A 144 7.28 10.06 -12.17
CA PRO A 144 8.55 9.61 -11.59
C PRO A 144 9.03 10.45 -10.40
N THR A 145 8.44 11.63 -10.18
CA THR A 145 8.79 12.53 -9.08
C THR A 145 7.84 12.44 -7.89
N ALA A 146 6.81 11.59 -7.95
CA ALA A 146 5.82 11.45 -6.89
C ALA A 146 6.05 10.17 -6.08
N PHE A 147 6.13 10.30 -4.76
CA PHE A 147 6.58 9.23 -3.86
C PHE A 147 5.53 8.75 -2.85
N TRP A 148 4.32 9.32 -2.81
CA TRP A 148 3.32 8.97 -1.80
C TRP A 148 3.00 7.46 -1.75
N VAL A 149 2.86 6.79 -2.91
CA VAL A 149 2.56 5.33 -2.95
C VAL A 149 3.74 4.53 -2.39
N ALA A 150 4.96 4.85 -2.79
CA ALA A 150 6.16 4.11 -2.36
C ALA A 150 6.39 4.26 -0.85
N LEU A 151 6.16 5.46 -0.30
CA LEU A 151 6.23 5.69 1.14
C LEU A 151 5.09 5.03 1.90
N LEU A 152 3.87 5.06 1.36
CA LEU A 152 2.71 4.38 1.95
C LEU A 152 2.91 2.86 1.98
N GLU A 153 3.42 2.27 0.90
CA GLU A 153 3.80 0.86 0.79
C GLU A 153 4.89 0.51 1.81
N LYS A 154 5.90 1.38 2.00
CA LYS A 154 6.92 1.19 3.05
C LYS A 154 6.33 1.19 4.46
N ALA A 155 5.46 2.16 4.77
CA ALA A 155 4.82 2.23 6.08
C ALA A 155 3.94 1.01 6.35
N TYR A 156 3.24 0.53 5.32
CA TYR A 156 2.45 -0.69 5.42
C TYR A 156 3.34 -1.94 5.57
N ALA A 157 4.47 -2.01 4.86
CA ALA A 157 5.47 -3.06 5.05
C ALA A 157 6.05 -3.06 6.47
N LYS A 158 6.30 -1.88 7.04
CA LYS A 158 6.71 -1.73 8.45
C LYS A 158 5.65 -2.27 9.40
N LEU A 159 4.38 -1.90 9.18
CA LEU A 159 3.27 -2.39 9.99
C LEU A 159 3.17 -3.91 10.00
N HIS A 160 3.42 -4.55 8.84
CA HIS A 160 3.41 -6.00 8.66
C HIS A 160 4.78 -6.67 8.93
N GLY A 161 5.81 -5.89 9.21
CA GLY A 161 7.17 -6.31 9.62
C GLY A 161 8.20 -6.47 8.50
N SER A 162 7.81 -6.65 7.23
CA SER A 162 8.73 -6.62 6.07
C SER A 162 7.96 -6.43 4.76
N TYR A 163 8.66 -6.06 3.68
CA TYR A 163 8.04 -5.99 2.35
C TYR A 163 7.56 -7.37 1.86
N GLU A 164 8.33 -8.44 2.08
CA GLU A 164 7.93 -9.81 1.70
C GLU A 164 6.61 -10.24 2.35
N ARG A 165 6.26 -9.73 3.53
CA ARG A 165 4.99 -10.03 4.21
C ARG A 165 3.76 -9.50 3.45
N LEU A 166 3.95 -8.52 2.57
CA LEU A 166 2.88 -7.97 1.74
C LEU A 166 2.61 -8.83 0.49
N TRP A 167 3.37 -9.91 0.26
CA TRP A 167 3.16 -10.77 -0.88
C TRP A 167 1.82 -11.52 -0.81
N ALA A 168 1.00 -11.37 -1.86
CA ALA A 168 -0.23 -12.13 -2.06
C ALA A 168 -1.30 -12.02 -0.94
N GLY A 169 -1.57 -10.79 -0.48
CA GLY A 169 -2.69 -10.50 0.43
C GLY A 169 -4.04 -10.27 -0.27
N GLN A 170 -5.03 -9.77 0.48
CA GLN A 170 -6.39 -9.54 -0.01
C GLN A 170 -6.78 -8.06 -0.02
N VAL A 171 -7.34 -7.56 -1.14
CA VAL A 171 -7.75 -6.16 -1.30
C VAL A 171 -8.68 -5.69 -0.16
N SER A 172 -9.52 -6.58 0.37
CA SER A 172 -10.44 -6.31 1.47
C SER A 172 -9.70 -5.97 2.77
N GLU A 173 -8.58 -6.64 3.04
CA GLU A 173 -7.77 -6.36 4.23
C GLU A 173 -7.14 -4.98 4.10
N ALA A 174 -6.51 -4.68 2.96
CA ALA A 174 -5.92 -3.36 2.71
C ALA A 174 -6.95 -2.24 2.82
N LEU A 175 -8.14 -2.43 2.23
CA LEU A 175 -9.16 -1.41 2.29
C LEU A 175 -9.73 -1.25 3.72
N VAL A 176 -9.86 -2.31 4.52
CA VAL A 176 -10.21 -2.17 5.95
C VAL A 176 -9.13 -1.36 6.68
N ASP A 177 -7.86 -1.70 6.47
CA ASP A 177 -6.73 -1.04 7.11
C ASP A 177 -6.59 0.44 6.69
N LEU A 178 -7.01 0.80 5.47
CA LEU A 178 -6.95 2.17 4.95
C LEU A 178 -8.20 3.00 5.25
N THR A 179 -9.34 2.38 5.60
CA THR A 179 -10.62 3.10 5.77
C THR A 179 -11.17 3.04 7.19
N GLY A 180 -10.86 1.97 7.92
CA GLY A 180 -11.52 1.61 9.17
C GLY A 180 -12.94 1.09 9.02
N GLY A 181 -13.38 0.83 7.79
CA GLY A 181 -14.70 0.30 7.46
C GLY A 181 -14.79 -1.23 7.59
N LEU A 182 -15.92 -1.77 7.15
CA LEU A 182 -16.18 -3.22 7.14
C LEU A 182 -16.16 -3.77 5.71
N ALA A 183 -15.33 -4.79 5.45
CA ALA A 183 -15.30 -5.46 4.15
C ALA A 183 -16.23 -6.67 4.09
N GLU A 184 -17.11 -6.69 3.08
CA GLU A 184 -17.88 -7.88 2.71
C GLU A 184 -17.40 -8.41 1.36
N ARG A 185 -17.23 -9.74 1.26
CA ARG A 185 -16.75 -10.42 0.06
C ARG A 185 -17.87 -11.27 -0.58
N TRP A 186 -18.08 -11.08 -1.87
CA TRP A 186 -19.10 -11.79 -2.64
C TRP A 186 -18.45 -12.60 -3.76
N SER A 187 -18.77 -13.89 -3.85
CA SER A 187 -18.39 -14.73 -4.98
C SER A 187 -19.48 -14.69 -6.03
N LEU A 188 -19.20 -14.07 -7.17
CA LEU A 188 -20.03 -14.12 -8.36
C LEU A 188 -19.67 -15.43 -9.08
N GLY A 189 -20.42 -16.49 -8.80
CA GLY A 189 -20.28 -17.78 -9.49
C GLY A 189 -20.66 -17.69 -10.97
N ASP A 190 -20.43 -18.77 -11.73
CA ASP A 190 -20.84 -18.86 -13.13
C ASP A 190 -22.33 -18.51 -13.27
N PHE A 191 -22.63 -17.54 -14.13
CA PHE A 191 -23.99 -17.24 -14.57
C PHE A 191 -24.45 -18.33 -15.54
N GLY A 192 -24.66 -19.56 -15.04
CA GLY A 192 -25.07 -20.72 -15.82
C GLY A 192 -26.13 -21.53 -15.08
N SER A 193 -27.35 -21.49 -15.64
CA SER A 193 -28.56 -22.33 -15.46
C SER A 193 -28.92 -22.92 -14.09
N GLU A 194 -30.22 -22.84 -13.82
CA GLU A 194 -30.95 -23.42 -12.68
C GLU A 194 -30.56 -24.86 -12.31
N GLU A 195 -30.75 -25.18 -11.03
CA GLU A 195 -30.81 -26.52 -10.42
C GLU A 195 -29.56 -27.41 -10.52
N GLU A 196 -28.67 -27.31 -9.52
CA GLU A 196 -27.93 -28.50 -9.08
C GLU A 196 -28.06 -28.70 -7.57
N GLN A 197 -28.52 -29.92 -7.25
CA GLN A 197 -28.94 -30.39 -5.95
C GLN A 197 -27.83 -30.29 -4.91
N ARG A 198 -28.25 -29.82 -3.74
CA ARG A 198 -27.52 -29.86 -2.47
C ARG A 198 -27.04 -31.30 -2.19
N THR A 199 -25.73 -31.49 -2.14
CA THR A 199 -25.13 -32.56 -1.35
C THR A 199 -24.54 -31.96 -0.09
N ALA A 200 -25.00 -32.48 1.05
CA ALA A 200 -24.66 -32.03 2.38
C ALA A 200 -23.29 -32.62 2.78
N GLN A 201 -22.20 -32.00 2.36
CA GLN A 201 -20.86 -32.35 2.83
C GLN A 201 -19.85 -31.25 2.48
N ASP A 202 -20.04 -30.05 3.01
CA ASP A 202 -18.92 -29.13 3.19
C ASP A 202 -19.23 -28.15 4.33
N SER A 203 -18.38 -28.15 5.36
CA SER A 203 -18.63 -27.53 6.67
C SER A 203 -18.25 -26.04 6.74
N ASP A 204 -18.03 -25.38 5.60
CA ASP A 204 -17.65 -23.96 5.54
C ASP A 204 -18.65 -23.14 4.71
N GLN A 205 -19.94 -23.24 5.07
CA GLN A 205 -21.03 -22.54 4.38
C GLN A 205 -21.02 -21.03 4.64
N VAL A 206 -20.10 -20.31 3.99
CA VAL A 206 -20.35 -18.93 3.60
C VAL A 206 -21.51 -18.98 2.61
N ARG A 207 -22.72 -18.59 3.07
CA ARG A 207 -23.93 -18.49 2.24
C ARG A 207 -23.57 -17.77 0.93
N ARG A 208 -23.56 -18.48 -0.20
CA ARG A 208 -23.48 -17.88 -1.55
C ARG A 208 -24.75 -17.08 -1.80
N ARG A 209 -24.81 -15.85 -1.28
CA ARG A 209 -25.87 -14.89 -1.62
C ARG A 209 -25.55 -14.36 -3.01
N ARG A 210 -26.53 -14.42 -3.91
CA ARG A 210 -26.46 -13.74 -5.20
C ARG A 210 -26.43 -12.23 -4.92
N LEU A 211 -25.40 -11.53 -5.40
CA LEU A 211 -25.31 -10.08 -5.24
C LEU A 211 -26.39 -9.43 -6.11
N ASP A 212 -27.34 -8.76 -5.48
CA ASP A 212 -28.27 -7.86 -6.18
C ASP A 212 -27.64 -6.47 -6.20
N LEU A 213 -27.17 -6.04 -7.38
CA LEU A 213 -26.52 -4.74 -7.56
C LEU A 213 -27.45 -3.57 -7.21
N ASN A 214 -28.78 -3.76 -7.29
CA ASN A 214 -29.74 -2.72 -6.89
C ASN A 214 -29.68 -2.41 -5.39
N LEU A 215 -29.20 -3.35 -4.56
CA LEU A 215 -28.98 -3.11 -3.13
C LEU A 215 -27.74 -2.24 -2.87
N LEU A 216 -26.86 -2.09 -3.87
CA LEU A 216 -25.65 -1.26 -3.77
C LEU A 216 -25.87 0.18 -4.21
N ASP A 217 -26.89 0.44 -5.04
CA ASP A 217 -27.19 1.79 -5.52
C ASP A 217 -27.31 2.84 -4.41
N PRO A 218 -27.95 2.55 -3.26
CA PRO A 218 -28.05 3.52 -2.16
C PRO A 218 -26.72 3.83 -1.47
N VAL A 219 -25.72 2.94 -1.57
CA VAL A 219 -24.45 3.03 -0.83
C VAL A 219 -23.24 3.21 -1.74
N LYS A 220 -23.43 3.23 -3.06
CA LYS A 220 -22.35 3.26 -4.07
C LYS A 220 -21.39 4.43 -3.90
N ASP A 221 -21.89 5.57 -3.42
CA ASP A 221 -21.10 6.78 -3.26
C ASP A 221 -20.34 6.80 -1.93
N ASP A 222 -20.79 6.02 -0.95
CA ASP A 222 -20.20 5.88 0.37
C ASP A 222 -19.32 4.64 0.52
N CYS A 223 -19.39 3.70 -0.44
CA CYS A 223 -18.63 2.45 -0.37
C CYS A 223 -17.45 2.35 -1.34
N ALA A 224 -16.44 1.58 -0.97
CA ALA A 224 -15.42 1.11 -1.91
C ALA A 224 -15.88 -0.19 -2.55
N LEU A 225 -15.94 -0.25 -3.89
CA LEU A 225 -16.18 -1.49 -4.62
C LEU A 225 -14.95 -1.90 -5.42
N SER A 226 -14.43 -3.10 -5.14
CA SER A 226 -13.35 -3.72 -5.91
C SER A 226 -13.84 -5.04 -6.51
N CYS A 227 -13.36 -5.38 -7.71
CA CYS A 227 -13.60 -6.67 -8.32
C CYS A 227 -12.30 -7.33 -8.81
N SER A 228 -12.17 -8.64 -8.59
CA SER A 228 -11.04 -9.43 -9.09
C SER A 228 -11.55 -10.67 -9.81
N THR A 229 -10.81 -11.10 -10.84
CA THR A 229 -11.04 -12.38 -11.52
C THR A 229 -10.03 -13.40 -11.03
N HIS A 230 -10.50 -14.52 -10.49
CA HIS A 230 -9.66 -15.68 -10.19
C HIS A 230 -9.81 -16.71 -11.30
N SER A 231 -8.69 -17.05 -11.95
CA SER A 231 -8.63 -18.13 -12.94
C SER A 231 -8.22 -19.41 -12.21
N THR A 232 -9.08 -20.43 -12.19
CA THR A 232 -8.67 -21.77 -11.74
C THR A 232 -8.05 -22.55 -12.90
N PRO A 233 -7.21 -23.58 -12.64
CA PRO A 233 -6.60 -24.41 -13.68
C PRO A 233 -7.60 -25.14 -14.60
N GLY A 234 -8.90 -25.11 -14.29
CA GLY A 234 -9.99 -25.63 -15.12
C GLY A 234 -10.74 -24.58 -15.97
N GLY A 235 -10.28 -23.33 -16.02
CA GLY A 235 -10.87 -22.28 -16.85
C GLY A 235 -12.08 -21.55 -16.26
N GLN A 236 -12.51 -21.89 -15.04
CA GLN A 236 -13.56 -21.14 -14.35
C GLN A 236 -13.02 -19.80 -13.85
N LYS A 237 -13.76 -18.73 -14.17
CA LYS A 237 -13.49 -17.36 -13.72
C LYS A 237 -14.46 -17.04 -12.60
N SER A 238 -14.00 -17.04 -11.35
CA SER A 238 -14.80 -16.49 -10.25
C SER A 238 -14.52 -15.00 -10.15
N VAL A 239 -15.57 -14.17 -10.21
CA VAL A 239 -15.44 -12.74 -9.95
C VAL A 239 -15.75 -12.49 -8.48
N CYS A 240 -14.82 -11.90 -7.76
CA CYS A 240 -15.00 -11.55 -6.37
C CYS A 240 -15.27 -10.05 -6.26
N SER A 241 -16.42 -9.65 -5.74
CA SER A 241 -16.70 -8.25 -5.42
C SER A 241 -16.52 -8.00 -3.93
N GLN A 242 -15.88 -6.88 -3.59
CA GLN A 242 -15.67 -6.46 -2.20
C GLN A 242 -16.31 -5.09 -2.00
N ILE A 243 -17.17 -4.97 -1.00
CA ILE A 243 -17.82 -3.70 -0.63
C ILE A 243 -17.30 -3.31 0.75
N ILE A 244 -16.89 -2.05 0.89
CA ILE A 244 -16.51 -1.48 2.19
C ILE A 244 -17.35 -0.27 2.51
N GLN A 245 -18.08 -0.35 3.62
CA GLN A 245 -18.86 0.74 4.23
C GLN A 245 -18.08 1.42 5.34
#